data_AF-A0A2N1M7Q3-F1
#
_entry.id   AF-A0A2N1M7Q3-F1
#
_cell.length_a   1.000
_cell.length_b   1.000
_cell.length_c   1.000
_cell.angle_alpha   90.00
_cell.angle_beta   90.00
_cell.angle_gamma   90.00
#
_symmetry.space_group_name_H-M   'P 1'
#
loop_
_entity.id
_entity.type
_entity.pdbx_description
1 polymer ?
#
loop_
_entity_poly.entity_id
_entity_poly.type
_entity_poly.pdbx_seq_one_letter_code
_entity_poly.pdbx_strand_id
1 'polypeptide(L)' 'MGCDPTTICRFIDKYKKTGKTENLPRSGWPSALNDNEKNALINEQELRNTTFRVFPAS' A
#
# COMPACT_ATOMS: atom_id res chain seq x y z
N MET A 1 4.46 6.36 -15.89
CA MET A 1 5.70 5.85 -16.52
C MET A 1 5.53 4.35 -16.68
N GLY A 2 5.35 3.87 -17.91
CA GLY A 2 5.07 2.47 -18.19
C GLY A 2 6.30 1.59 -17.95
N CYS A 3 6.09 0.37 -17.44
CA CYS A 3 7.16 -0.61 -17.33
C CYS A 3 7.70 -0.95 -18.72
N ASP A 4 9.00 -0.77 -18.93
CA ASP A 4 9.72 -1.22 -20.12
C ASP A 4 9.39 -2.72 -20.36
N PRO A 5 8.94 -3.12 -21.56
CA PRO A 5 8.58 -4.50 -21.90
C PRO A 5 9.67 -5.52 -21.52
N THR A 6 10.93 -5.11 -21.57
CA THR A 6 12.10 -5.93 -21.21
C THR A 6 12.06 -6.36 -19.74
N THR A 7 11.48 -5.51 -18.88
CA THR A 7 11.38 -5.74 -17.43
C THR A 7 10.32 -6.78 -17.11
N ILE A 8 9.18 -6.74 -17.79
CA ILE A 8 8.07 -7.69 -17.59
C ILE A 8 8.48 -9.09 -18.06
N CYS A 9 9.13 -9.22 -19.21
CA CYS A 9 9.63 -10.51 -19.70
C CYS A 9 10.62 -11.15 -18.73
N ARG A 10 11.56 -10.36 -18.18
CA ARG A 10 12.50 -10.83 -17.15
C ARG A 10 11.79 -11.32 -15.88
N PHE A 11 10.68 -10.69 -15.51
CA PHE A 11 9.88 -11.15 -14.37
C PHE A 11 9.19 -12.47 -14.63
N ILE A 12 8.54 -12.63 -15.79
CA ILE A 12 7.86 -13.87 -16.17
C ILE A 12 8.85 -15.03 -16.21
N ASP A 13 10.05 -14.82 -16.77
CA ASP A 13 11.09 -15.85 -16.82
C ASP A 13 11.61 -16.24 -15.43
N LYS A 14 11.82 -15.28 -14.53
CA LYS A 14 12.21 -15.56 -13.15
C LYS A 14 11.14 -16.33 -12.39
N TYR A 15 9.87 -15.96 -12.57
CA TYR A 15 8.74 -16.63 -11.95
C TYR A 15 8.59 -18.07 -12.46
N LYS A 16 8.66 -18.29 -13.79
CA LYS A 16 8.65 -19.63 -14.38
C LYS A 16 9.75 -20.55 -13.85
N LYS A 17 10.94 -19.99 -13.56
CA LYS A 17 12.09 -20.77 -13.08
C LYS A 17 12.03 -21.10 -11.59
N THR A 18 11.58 -20.16 -10.77
CA THR A 18 11.68 -20.28 -9.30
C THR A 18 10.34 -20.51 -8.60
N GLY A 19 9.22 -20.20 -9.25
CA GLY A 19 7.88 -20.16 -8.66
C GLY A 19 7.72 -19.10 -7.56
N LYS A 20 8.74 -18.27 -7.32
CA LYS A 20 8.79 -17.31 -6.22
C LYS A 20 8.48 -15.90 -6.71
N THR A 21 7.71 -15.19 -5.91
CA THR A 21 7.34 -13.78 -6.12
C THR A 21 8.12 -12.83 -5.20
N GLU A 22 9.07 -13.34 -4.42
CA GLU A 22 9.81 -12.63 -3.37
C GLU A 22 10.63 -11.44 -3.91
N ASN A 23 11.09 -11.54 -5.16
CA ASN A 23 11.82 -10.49 -5.86
C ASN A 23 10.92 -9.59 -6.72
N LEU A 24 9.59 -9.75 -6.65
CA LEU A 24 8.67 -8.83 -7.32
C LEU A 24 8.61 -7.53 -6.51
N PRO A 25 8.72 -6.36 -7.16
CA PRO A 25 8.34 -5.11 -6.51
C PRO A 25 6.87 -5.24 -6.10
N ARG A 26 6.58 -5.18 -4.79
CA ARG A 26 5.21 -5.13 -4.29
C ARG A 26 4.59 -3.81 -4.74
N SER A 27 3.92 -3.83 -5.88
CA SER A 27 3.10 -2.72 -6.36
C SER A 27 2.00 -2.47 -5.33
N GLY A 28 1.99 -1.29 -4.73
CA GLY A 28 0.93 -0.88 -3.80
C GLY A 28 1.28 -0.98 -2.32
N TRP A 29 2.51 -1.27 -1.92
CA TRP A 29 2.90 -0.97 -0.54
C TRP A 29 3.03 0.55 -0.42
N PRO A 30 2.23 1.23 0.43
CA PRO A 30 2.50 2.63 0.72
C PRO A 30 3.93 2.75 1.25
N SER A 31 4.64 3.80 0.83
CA SER A 31 5.93 4.16 1.43
C SER A 31 5.78 4.15 2.95
N ALA A 32 6.85 3.76 3.65
CA ALA A 32 6.87 3.81 5.10
C ALA A 32 6.42 5.21 5.55
N LEU A 33 5.26 5.27 6.21
CA LEU A 33 4.73 6.55 6.69
C LEU A 33 5.70 7.10 7.72
N ASN A 34 6.02 8.39 7.58
CA ASN A 34 6.77 9.09 8.61
C ASN A 34 5.86 9.32 9.84
N ASP A 35 6.48 9.70 10.96
CA ASP A 35 5.74 9.83 12.22
C ASP A 35 4.67 10.93 12.18
N ASN A 36 4.86 11.98 11.38
CA ASN A 36 3.85 13.02 11.19
C ASN A 36 2.63 12.51 10.42
N GLU A 37 2.87 11.75 9.33
CA GLU A 37 1.79 11.14 8.54
C GLU A 37 1.00 10.11 9.37
N LYS A 38 1.69 9.32 10.21
CA LYS A 38 1.04 8.40 11.15
C LYS A 38 0.16 9.17 12.15
N ASN A 39 0.70 10.22 12.77
CA ASN A 39 -0.04 11.01 13.75
C ASN A 39 -1.25 11.71 13.12
N ALA A 40 -1.12 12.19 11.87
CA ALA A 40 -2.24 12.79 11.13
C ALA A 40 -3.37 11.78 10.91
N LEU A 41 -3.06 10.54 10.48
CA LEU A 41 -4.05 9.49 10.28
C LEU A 41 -4.71 9.05 11.59
N ILE A 42 -3.95 8.96 12.68
CA ILE A 42 -4.48 8.61 14.01
C ILE A 42 -5.47 9.69 14.47
N ASN A 43 -5.09 10.97 14.35
CA ASN A 43 -5.94 12.09 14.73
C ASN A 43 -7.22 12.14 13.87
N GLU A 44 -7.10 11.92 12.56
CA GLU A 44 -8.26 11.86 11.67
C GLU A 44 -9.21 10.72 12.04
N GLN A 45 -8.65 9.54 12.34
CA GLN A 45 -9.43 8.38 12.77
C GLN A 45 -10.12 8.63 14.12
N GLU A 46 -9.44 9.26 15.08
CA GLU A 46 -10.00 9.63 16.38
C GLU A 46 -11.15 10.64 16.23
N LEU A 47 -11.00 11.63 15.34
CA LEU A 47 -12.04 12.60 15.04
C LEU A 47 -13.27 11.94 14.40
N ARG A 48 -13.07 11.00 13.48
CA ARG A 48 -14.14 10.21 12.85
C ARG A 48 -14.86 9.31 13.85
N ASN A 49 -14.12 8.63 14.72
CA ASN A 49 -14.68 7.78 15.76
C ASN A 49 -15.50 8.61 16.77
N THR A 50 -15.00 9.79 17.13
CA THR A 50 -15.71 10.72 18.01
C THR A 50 -16.99 11.22 17.34
N THR A 51 -16.91 11.61 16.07
CA THR A 51 -18.06 12.07 15.29
C THR A 51 -19.13 10.98 15.19
N PHE A 52 -18.74 9.73 14.92
CA PHE A 52 -19.65 8.58 14.85
C PHE A 52 -20.32 8.27 16.21
N ARG A 53 -19.64 8.52 17.33
CA ARG A 53 -20.19 8.33 18.67
C ARG A 53 -21.13 9.45 19.09
N VAL A 54 -20.86 10.69 18.69
CA VAL A 54 -21.65 11.87 19.07
C VAL A 54 -22.86 12.04 18.15
N PHE A 55 -22.75 11.63 16.89
CA PHE A 55 -23.83 11.65 15.91
C PHE A 55 -23.95 10.26 15.25
N PRO A 56 -24.60 9.28 15.92
CA PRO A 56 -24.95 8.04 15.24
C PRO A 56 -25.91 8.38 14.09
N ALA A 57 -25.60 7.91 12.89
CA ALA A 57 -26.50 8.04 11.75
C ALA A 57 -27.87 7.46 12.15
N SER A 58 -28.90 8.32 12.12
CA SER A 58 -30.27 8.03 12.59
C SER A 58 -30.98 6.97 11.75
#